data_AF-A0A5C5W6X3-F1
#
_entry.id   AF-A0A5C5W6X3-F1
#
_cell.length_a   1.000
_cell.length_b   1.000
_cell.length_c   1.000
_cell.angle_alpha   90.00
_cell.angle_beta   90.00
_cell.angle_gamma   90.00
#
_symmetry.space_group_name_H-M   'P 1'
#
loop_
_entity.id
_entity.type
_entity.pdbx_description
1 polymer ?
#
loop_
_entity_poly.entity_id
_entity_poly.type
_entity_poly.pdbx_seq_one_letter_code
_entity_poly.pdbx_strand_id
1 'polypeptide(L)'
;MALHPLESLSVEDKEFVLRFVLASGSLKDVAQAYGVSYPTLRTRLDQLIARLNEIAAGRTPDPMAELIASMVDRGQLGTKEAMRLLTTHRQSLAQTKEEQRG
;
A
#
# COMPACT_ATOMS: atom_id res chain seq x y z
N MET A 1 1.75 -1.33 23.45
CA MET A 1 2.28 -2.39 22.57
C MET A 1 2.26 -1.87 21.15
N ALA A 2 3.31 -2.10 20.35
CA ALA A 2 3.27 -1.77 18.93
C ALA A 2 2.28 -2.72 18.24
N LEU A 3 1.35 -2.15 17.46
CA LEU A 3 0.35 -2.92 16.71
C LEU A 3 1.05 -3.77 15.65
N HIS A 4 0.66 -5.04 15.49
CA HIS A 4 1.26 -5.88 14.46
C HIS A 4 0.93 -5.33 13.06
N PRO A 5 1.85 -5.32 12.08
CA PRO A 5 1.60 -4.74 10.74
C PRO A 5 0.34 -5.25 10.03
N LEU A 6 -0.04 -6.51 10.27
CA LEU A 6 -1.26 -7.10 9.72
C LEU A 6 -2.54 -6.46 10.27
N GLU A 7 -2.51 -5.88 11.46
CA GLU A 7 -3.67 -5.21 12.05
C GLU A 7 -4.02 -3.91 11.31
N SER A 8 -3.02 -3.27 10.70
CA SER A 8 -3.18 -2.07 9.88
C SER A 8 -3.78 -2.33 8.49
N LEU A 9 -3.92 -3.59 8.07
CA LEU A 9 -4.56 -3.93 6.81
C LEU A 9 -6.07 -3.65 6.84
N SER A 10 -6.63 -3.28 5.69
CA SER A 10 -8.08 -3.22 5.50
C SER A 10 -8.72 -4.59 5.71
N VAL A 11 -10.03 -4.62 5.97
CA VAL A 11 -10.79 -5.88 6.12
C VAL A 11 -10.66 -6.75 4.86
N GLU A 12 -10.69 -6.13 3.69
CA GLU A 12 -10.58 -6.81 2.39
C GLU A 12 -9.19 -7.40 2.14
N ASP A 13 -8.14 -6.71 2.59
CA ASP A 13 -6.76 -7.21 2.50
C ASP A 13 -6.55 -8.37 3.49
N LYS A 14 -7.12 -8.29 4.70
CA LYS A 14 -7.10 -9.40 5.67
C LYS A 14 -7.80 -10.65 5.12
N GLU A 15 -8.98 -10.49 4.53
CA GLU A 15 -9.72 -11.59 3.90
C GLU A 15 -8.94 -12.21 2.73
N PHE A 16 -8.29 -11.38 1.92
CA PHE A 16 -7.43 -11.87 0.85
C PHE A 16 -6.25 -12.69 1.38
N VAL A 17 -5.56 -12.20 2.42
CA VAL A 17 -4.46 -12.94 3.09
C VAL A 17 -4.96 -14.29 3.60
N LEU A 18 -6.10 -14.31 4.29
CA LEU A 18 -6.70 -15.54 4.81
C LEU A 18 -6.94 -16.55 3.69
N ARG A 19 -7.63 -16.16 2.62
CA ARG A 19 -7.91 -17.06 1.48
C ARG A 19 -6.65 -17.52 0.76
N PHE A 20 -5.67 -16.63 0.62
CA PHE A 20 -4.39 -16.97 0.02
C PHE A 20 -3.64 -18.03 0.83
N VAL A 21 -3.61 -17.90 2.16
CA VAL A 21 -3.01 -18.89 3.06
C VAL A 21 -3.79 -20.22 3.02
N LEU A 22 -5.13 -20.19 3.05
CA LEU A 22 -5.95 -21.39 2.92
C LEU A 22 -5.76 -22.13 1.59
N ALA A 23 -5.42 -21.39 0.53
CA ALA A 23 -5.04 -21.93 -0.78
C ALA A 23 -3.55 -22.31 -0.87
N SER A 24 -2.81 -22.38 0.24
CA SER A 24 -1.37 -22.69 0.27
C SER A 24 -0.52 -21.76 -0.62
N GLY A 25 -0.95 -20.50 -0.76
CA GLY A 25 -0.29 -19.50 -1.60
C GLY A 25 -0.54 -19.67 -3.11
N SER A 26 -1.49 -20.50 -3.52
CA SER A 26 -1.84 -20.71 -4.92
C SER A 26 -2.66 -19.55 -5.48
N LEU A 27 -1.99 -18.63 -6.17
CA LEU A 27 -2.65 -17.55 -6.91
C LEU A 27 -3.68 -18.07 -7.93
N LYS A 28 -3.45 -19.26 -8.49
CA LYS A 28 -4.38 -19.87 -9.45
C LYS A 28 -5.71 -20.25 -8.77
N ASP A 29 -5.64 -20.91 -7.62
CA ASP A 29 -6.83 -21.39 -6.91
C ASP A 29 -7.62 -20.23 -6.30
N VAL A 30 -6.91 -19.22 -5.78
CA VAL A 30 -7.57 -17.98 -5.32
C VAL A 30 -8.22 -17.24 -6.49
N ALA A 31 -7.60 -17.21 -7.67
CA ALA A 31 -8.17 -16.50 -8.82
C ALA A 31 -9.48 -17.19 -9.27
N GLN A 32 -9.48 -18.53 -9.27
CA GLN A 32 -10.69 -19.32 -9.52
C GLN A 32 -11.78 -19.05 -8.48
N ALA A 33 -11.43 -19.01 -7.18
CA ALA A 33 -12.38 -18.73 -6.10
C ALA A 33 -12.98 -17.32 -6.18
N TYR A 34 -12.21 -16.34 -6.69
CA TYR A 34 -12.67 -14.96 -6.89
C TYR A 34 -13.35 -14.73 -8.24
N GLY A 35 -13.34 -15.71 -9.16
CA GLY A 35 -13.91 -15.56 -10.50
C GLY A 35 -13.15 -14.56 -11.38
N VAL A 36 -11.86 -14.36 -11.14
CA VAL A 36 -11.01 -13.40 -11.88
C VAL A 36 -9.86 -14.11 -12.57
N SER A 37 -9.20 -13.40 -13.49
CA SER A 37 -8.01 -13.93 -14.17
C SER A 37 -6.80 -13.99 -13.23
N TYR A 38 -5.89 -14.93 -13.49
CA TYR A 38 -4.61 -15.00 -12.77
C TYR A 38 -3.82 -13.67 -12.82
N PRO A 39 -3.67 -12.99 -13.97
CA PRO A 39 -3.04 -11.67 -14.01
C PRO A 39 -3.69 -10.64 -13.08
N THR A 40 -5.02 -10.59 -13.02
CA THR A 40 -5.76 -9.67 -12.12
C THR A 40 -5.41 -9.94 -10.66
N LEU A 41 -5.38 -11.21 -10.26
CA LEU A 41 -5.08 -11.57 -8.89
C LEU A 41 -3.61 -11.35 -8.53
N ARG A 42 -2.71 -11.59 -9.50
CA ARG A 42 -1.28 -11.32 -9.34
C ARG A 42 -1.04 -9.84 -9.03
N THR A 43 -1.65 -8.93 -9.80
CA THR A 43 -1.56 -7.48 -9.55
C THR A 43 -2.06 -7.12 -8.15
N ARG A 44 -3.18 -7.70 -7.70
CA ARG A 44 -3.70 -7.48 -6.34
C ARG A 44 -2.71 -7.94 -5.26
N LEU A 45 -2.11 -9.12 -5.42
CA LEU A 45 -1.08 -9.61 -4.49
C LEU A 45 0.13 -8.69 -4.46
N ASP A 46 0.64 -8.27 -5.63
CA ASP A 46 1.81 -7.39 -5.72
C ASP A 46 1.55 -6.04 -5.01
N GLN A 47 0.33 -5.48 -5.15
CA GLN A 47 -0.09 -4.27 -4.43
C GLN A 47 -0.15 -4.47 -2.91
N LEU A 48 -0.69 -5.61 -2.45
CA LEU A 48 -0.73 -5.95 -1.03
C LEU A 48 0.67 -6.12 -0.44
N ILE A 49 1.58 -6.78 -1.17
CA ILE A 49 2.98 -6.94 -0.76
C ILE A 49 3.66 -5.57 -0.64
N ALA A 50 3.45 -4.67 -1.59
CA ALA A 50 3.99 -3.30 -1.53
C ALA A 50 3.49 -2.57 -0.27
N ARG A 51 2.17 -2.61 0.01
CA ARG A 51 1.59 -2.03 1.23
C ARG A 51 2.18 -2.62 2.50
N LEU A 52 2.29 -3.95 2.58
CA LEU A 52 2.87 -4.63 3.74
C LEU A 52 4.33 -4.25 3.98
N ASN A 53 5.12 -4.10 2.92
CA ASN A 53 6.51 -3.66 3.03
C ASN A 53 6.62 -2.21 3.57
N GLU A 54 5.68 -1.33 3.22
CA GLU A 54 5.63 0.03 3.76
C GLU A 54 5.28 0.02 5.25
N ILE A 55 4.22 -0.71 5.62
CA ILE A 55 3.78 -0.82 7.02
C ILE A 55 4.86 -1.47 7.88
N ALA A 56 5.48 -2.56 7.41
CA ALA A 56 6.56 -3.26 8.12
C ALA A 56 7.80 -2.38 8.31
N ALA A 57 8.06 -1.44 7.39
CA ALA A 57 9.11 -0.44 7.54
C ALA A 57 8.72 0.73 8.46
N GLY A 58 7.58 0.66 9.15
CA GLY A 58 7.07 1.72 10.03
C GLY A 58 6.60 2.96 9.29
N ARG A 59 6.37 2.85 7.98
CA ARG A 59 5.73 3.91 7.18
C ARG A 59 4.23 3.65 7.23
N THR A 60 3.52 4.42 8.05
CA THR A 60 2.06 4.49 7.96
C THR A 60 1.67 5.02 6.57
N PRO A 61 0.52 4.61 6.02
CA PRO A 61 0.00 5.16 4.78
C PRO A 61 0.08 6.69 4.84
N ASP A 62 0.81 7.28 3.90
CA ASP A 62 1.04 8.71 3.85
C ASP A 62 -0.27 9.37 3.36
N PRO A 63 -1.03 10.06 4.23
CA PRO A 63 -2.31 10.65 3.84
C PRO A 63 -2.14 11.70 2.73
N MET A 64 -0.95 12.31 2.64
CA MET A 64 -0.60 13.21 1.55
C MET A 64 -0.46 12.45 0.23
N ALA A 65 0.15 11.26 0.25
CA ALA A 65 0.29 10.42 -0.94
C ALA A 65 -1.07 9.97 -1.48
N GLU A 66 -1.99 9.57 -0.59
CA GLU A 66 -3.36 9.19 -0.97
C GLU A 66 -4.13 10.38 -1.56
N LEU A 67 -4.03 11.55 -0.92
CA LEU A 67 -4.65 12.78 -1.44
C LEU A 67 -4.11 13.12 -2.84
N ILE A 68 -2.79 13.11 -3.01
CA ILE A 68 -2.13 13.39 -4.29
C ILE A 68 -2.57 12.40 -5.37
N ALA A 69 -2.61 11.09 -5.07
CA ALA A 69 -3.08 10.07 -5.99
C ALA A 69 -4.54 10.34 -6.42
N SER A 70 -5.41 10.66 -5.46
CA SER A 70 -6.82 10.97 -5.75
C SER A 70 -7.00 12.23 -6.62
N MET A 71 -6.11 13.22 -6.50
CA MET A 71 -6.14 14.43 -7.34
C MET A 71 -5.68 14.14 -8.77
N VAL A 72 -4.73 13.22 -8.95
CA VAL A 72 -4.31 12.76 -10.28
C VAL A 72 -5.44 12.02 -10.97
N ASP A 73 -6.11 11.10 -10.28
CA ASP A 73 -7.25 10.35 -10.84
C ASP A 73 -8.41 11.27 -11.26
N ARG A 74 -8.60 12.38 -10.53
CA ARG A 74 -9.61 13.41 -10.85
C ARG A 74 -9.16 14.40 -11.94
N GLY A 75 -7.94 14.27 -12.47
CA GLY A 75 -7.36 15.19 -13.45
C GLY A 75 -7.05 16.60 -12.90
N GLN A 76 -7.08 16.77 -11.59
CA GLN A 76 -6.80 18.04 -10.90
C GLN A 76 -5.30 18.30 -10.76
N LEU A 77 -4.49 17.26 -10.96
CA LEU A 77 -3.05 17.31 -10.83
C LEU A 77 -2.39 16.45 -11.92
N GLY A 78 -1.38 17.01 -12.59
CA GLY A 78 -0.56 16.25 -13.53
C GLY A 78 0.36 15.28 -12.79
N THR A 79 0.67 14.14 -13.42
CA THR A 79 1.51 13.10 -12.84
C THR A 79 2.91 13.61 -12.48
N LYS A 80 3.45 14.57 -13.26
CA LYS A 80 4.77 15.15 -13.02
C LYS A 80 4.76 16.05 -11.79
N GLU A 81 3.72 16.85 -11.60
CA GLU A 81 3.52 17.68 -10.42
C GLU A 81 3.29 16.83 -9.16
N ALA A 82 2.49 15.77 -9.26
CA ALA A 82 2.23 14.81 -8.19
C ALA A 82 3.52 14.18 -7.65
N MET A 83 4.41 13.72 -8.54
CA MET A 83 5.70 13.14 -8.16
C MET A 83 6.61 14.15 -7.46
N ARG A 84 6.59 15.42 -7.91
CA ARG A 84 7.36 16.50 -7.26
C ARG A 84 6.88 16.73 -5.83
N LEU A 85 5.57 16.84 -5.63
CA LEU A 85 4.96 17.04 -4.31
C LEU A 85 5.25 15.89 -3.34
N LEU A 86 5.09 14.65 -3.80
CA LEU A 86 5.41 13.44 -3.03
C LEU A 86 6.87 13.42 -2.58
N THR A 87 7.79 13.77 -3.49
CA THR A 87 9.23 13.77 -3.19
C THR A 87 9.57 14.84 -2.16
N THR A 88 9.05 16.06 -2.32
CA THR A 88 9.27 17.16 -1.37
C THR A 88 8.71 16.84 0.01
N HIS A 89 7.51 16.25 0.10
CA HIS A 89 6.91 15.87 1.38
C HIS A 89 7.72 14.79 2.12
N ARG A 90 8.23 13.80 1.39
CA ARG A 90 9.09 12.76 1.97
C ARG A 90 10.43 13.33 2.47
N GLN A 91 10.99 14.31 1.79
CA GLN A 91 12.19 15.02 2.24
C GLN A 91 11.94 15.84 3.50
N SER A 92 10.80 16.52 3.60
CA SER A 92 10.47 17.30 4.80
C SER A 92 10.27 16.42 6.04
N LEU A 93 9.65 15.24 5.88
CA LEU A 93 9.46 14.26 6.97
C LEU A 93 10.79 13.66 7.46
N ALA A 94 11.77 13.49 6.56
CA ALA A 94 13.10 13.01 6.94
C ALA A 94 13.86 14.04 7.77
N GLN A 95 13.78 15.32 7.39
CA GLN A 95 14.40 16.43 8.13
C GLN A 95 13.80 16.63 9.52
N THR A 96 12.48 16.49 9.69
CA THR A 96 11.84 16.63 11.01
C THR A 96 12.20 15.51 11.98
N LYS A 97 12.52 14.30 11.47
CA LYS A 97 12.98 13.18 12.32
C LYS A 97 14.43 13.32 12.76
N GLU A 98 15.27 14.03 12.00
CA GLU A 98 16.66 14.29 12.38
C GLU A 98 16.79 15.40 13.42
N GLU A 99 15.99 16.47 13.32
CA GLU A 99 15.96 17.57 14.30
C GLU A 99 15.43 17.15 15.68
N GLN A 100 14.57 16.14 15.75
CA GLN A 100 14.01 15.63 17.02
C GLN A 100 14.92 14.62 17.74
N ARG A 101 16.05 14.23 17.13
CA ARG A 101 16.99 13.22 17.67
C ARG A 101 18.29 13.83 18.22
N GLY A 102 18.47 15.14 18.11
CA GLY A 102 19.55 15.92 18.76
C GLY A 102 19.05 16.61 20.01
#